data_AF-A0A836KTB9-F1
#
_entry.id   AF-A0A836KTB9-F1
#
_cell.length_a   1.000
_cell.length_b   1.000
_cell.length_c   1.000
_cell.angle_alpha   90.00
_cell.angle_beta   90.00
_cell.angle_gamma   90.00
#
_symmetry.space_group_name_H-M   'P 1'
#
loop_
_entity.id
_entity.type
_entity.pdbx_description
1 polymer ?
#
loop_
_entity_poly.entity_id
_entity_poly.type
_entity_poly.pdbx_seq_one_letter_code
_entity_poly.pdbx_strand_id
1 'polypeptide(L)' 'MIHVRKHQGTKSRGMRGEEKTTAERKAVWKKIRPRLPREETPENGEHRNELFKRFDQNGTGKLIMEETY' A
#
# COMPACT_ATOMS: atom_id res chain seq x y z
N MET A 1 -6.35 -11.39 -39.65
CA MET A 1 -5.38 -10.57 -38.88
C MET A 1 -6.15 -9.67 -37.91
N ILE A 2 -6.23 -10.03 -36.64
CA ILE A 2 -6.98 -9.28 -35.62
C ILE A 2 -6.00 -8.29 -34.96
N HIS A 3 -6.25 -6.99 -35.13
CA HIS A 3 -5.46 -5.92 -34.50
C HIS A 3 -5.94 -5.73 -33.06
N VAL A 4 -5.14 -6.17 -32.09
CA VAL A 4 -5.38 -5.94 -30.67
C VAL A 4 -4.91 -4.53 -30.32
N ARG A 5 -5.87 -3.62 -30.08
CA ARG A 5 -5.60 -2.28 -29.54
C ARG A 5 -5.08 -2.41 -28.10
N LYS A 6 -3.84 -1.98 -27.87
CA LYS A 6 -3.29 -1.82 -26.52
C LYS A 6 -4.06 -0.69 -25.81
N HIS A 7 -4.87 -1.06 -24.83
CA HIS A 7 -5.44 -0.11 -23.86
C HIS A 7 -4.27 0.55 -23.11
N GLN A 8 -4.03 1.84 -23.34
CA GLN A 8 -3.13 2.61 -22.48
C GLN A 8 -3.85 2.83 -21.15
N GLY A 9 -3.25 2.32 -20.07
CA GLY A 9 -3.73 2.57 -18.71
C GLY A 9 -3.72 4.06 -18.41
N THR A 10 -4.88 4.61 -18.07
CA THR A 10 -5.02 5.99 -17.59
C THR A 10 -4.32 6.10 -16.24
N LYS A 11 -3.14 6.71 -16.21
CA LYS A 11 -2.47 7.09 -14.96
C LYS A 11 -3.34 8.12 -14.25
N SER A 12 -3.95 7.73 -13.15
CA SER A 12 -4.59 8.66 -12.23
C SER A 12 -3.53 9.66 -11.74
N ARG A 13 -3.81 10.95 -11.92
CA ARG A 13 -2.97 12.07 -11.52
C ARG A 13 -3.07 12.23 -10.01
N GLY A 14 -2.34 11.38 -9.28
CA GLY A 14 -2.09 11.60 -7.85
C GLY A 14 -1.41 12.95 -7.64
N MET A 15 -1.75 13.62 -6.54
CA MET A 15 -1.17 14.91 -6.15
C MET A 15 0.36 14.85 -6.24
N ARG A 16 0.96 15.70 -7.09
CA ARG A 16 2.43 15.84 -7.16
C ARG A 16 2.89 16.58 -5.91
N GLY A 17 3.13 15.82 -4.85
CA GLY A 17 4.06 16.26 -3.81
C GLY A 17 5.46 16.39 -4.40
N GLU A 18 6.32 17.16 -3.73
CA GLU A 18 7.72 17.35 -4.08
C GLU A 18 8.41 16.01 -4.37
N GLU A 19 9.19 15.96 -5.46
CA GLU A 19 9.82 14.72 -5.90
C GLU A 19 10.95 14.34 -4.94
N LYS A 20 10.65 13.44 -4.00
CA LYS A 20 11.64 12.93 -3.04
C LYS A 20 12.80 12.28 -3.78
N THR A 21 14.03 12.61 -3.40
CA THR A 21 15.24 12.02 -3.99
C THR A 21 15.36 10.53 -3.69
N THR A 22 16.20 9.81 -4.45
CA THR A 22 16.49 8.41 -4.18
C THR A 22 17.08 8.19 -2.78
N ALA A 23 17.92 9.12 -2.30
CA ALA A 23 18.52 9.03 -0.97
C ALA A 23 17.45 9.14 0.13
N GLU A 24 16.53 10.08 0.01
CA GLU A 24 15.42 10.26 0.97
C GLU A 24 14.49 9.05 0.98
N ARG A 25 14.11 8.54 -0.21
CA ARG A 25 13.30 7.32 -0.31
C ARG A 25 13.98 6.14 0.37
N LYS A 26 15.29 5.95 0.16
CA LYS A 26 16.06 4.87 0.83
C LYS A 26 16.07 5.05 2.35
N ALA A 27 16.29 6.27 2.84
CA ALA A 27 16.32 6.57 4.26
C ALA A 27 14.96 6.32 4.93
N VAL A 28 13.87 6.77 4.30
CA VAL A 28 12.50 6.53 4.76
C VAL A 28 12.17 5.04 4.69
N TRP A 29 12.51 4.37 3.60
CA TRP A 29 12.27 2.95 3.41
C TRP A 29 12.96 2.08 4.46
N LYS A 30 14.19 2.42 4.86
CA LYS A 30 14.90 1.73 5.94
C LYS A 30 14.12 1.77 7.27
N LYS A 31 13.34 2.83 7.52
CA LYS A 31 12.49 2.97 8.72
C LYS A 31 11.14 2.25 8.58
N ILE A 32 10.56 2.25 7.38
CA ILE A 32 9.25 1.63 7.12
C ILE A 32 9.35 0.12 7.02
N ARG A 33 10.35 -0.39 6.28
CA ARG A 33 10.50 -1.82 5.94
C ARG A 33 10.35 -2.77 7.15
N PRO A 34 11.05 -2.57 8.29
CA PRO A 34 10.96 -3.52 9.41
C PRO A 34 9.60 -3.49 10.13
N ARG A 35 8.78 -2.44 9.94
CA ARG A 35 7.46 -2.32 10.58
C ARG A 35 6.34 -3.00 9.79
N LEU A 36 6.60 -3.35 8.53
CA LEU A 36 5.60 -3.98 7.68
C LEU A 36 5.74 -5.51 7.78
N PRO A 37 4.72 -6.24 8.27
CA PRO A 37 4.75 -7.70 8.40
C PRO A 37 4.62 -8.38 7.02
N ARG A 38 5.74 -8.45 6.30
CA ARG A 38 5.80 -8.91 4.90
C ARG A 38 6.00 -10.41 4.74
N GLU A 39 6.67 -11.05 5.67
CA GLU A 39 6.99 -12.48 5.57
C GLU A 39 5.78 -13.31 6.00
N GLU A 40 5.64 -14.49 5.40
CA GLU A 40 4.57 -15.44 5.71
C GLU A 40 4.95 -16.30 6.92
N THR A 41 5.07 -15.65 8.08
CA THR A 41 5.26 -16.33 9.37
C THR A 41 3.99 -16.20 10.22
N PRO A 42 3.74 -17.12 11.17
CA PRO A 42 2.58 -17.03 12.07
C PRO A 42 2.51 -15.69 12.82
N GLU A 43 3.65 -15.20 13.32
CA GLU A 43 3.77 -13.94 14.08
C GLU A 43 3.42 -12.74 13.19
N ASN A 44 3.88 -12.76 11.94
CA ASN A 44 3.49 -11.73 10.97
C ASN A 44 2.02 -11.85 10.56
N GLY A 45 1.43 -13.05 10.62
CA GLY A 45 0.00 -13.26 10.44
C GLY A 45 -0.82 -12.54 11.51
N GLU A 46 -0.45 -12.69 12.77
CA GLU A 46 -1.08 -11.98 13.89
C GLU A 46 -0.90 -10.46 13.74
N HIS A 47 0.30 -10.00 13.42
CA HIS A 47 0.58 -8.57 13.23
C HIS A 47 -0.22 -7.96 12.05
N ARG A 48 -0.43 -8.71 10.96
CA ARG A 48 -1.32 -8.28 9.86
C ARG A 48 -2.76 -8.13 10.33
N ASN A 49 -3.26 -9.07 11.13
CA ASN A 49 -4.62 -9.02 11.67
C ASN A 49 -4.80 -7.83 12.61
N GLU A 50 -3.82 -7.55 13.47
CA GLU A 50 -3.83 -6.37 14.34
C GLU A 50 -3.78 -5.06 13.55
N LEU A 51 -2.94 -4.99 12.52
CA LEU A 51 -2.85 -3.82 11.66
C LEU A 51 -4.17 -3.58 10.94
N PHE A 52 -4.79 -4.63 10.40
CA PHE A 52 -6.10 -4.54 9.74
C PHE A 52 -7.18 -3.99 10.67
N LYS A 53 -7.27 -4.49 11.91
CA LYS A 53 -8.25 -4.01 12.91
C LYS A 53 -8.12 -2.52 13.22
N ARG A 54 -6.94 -1.92 13.07
CA ARG A 54 -6.74 -0.46 13.27
C ARG A 54 -7.34 0.36 12.12
N PHE A 55 -7.46 -0.23 10.94
CA PHE A 55 -8.04 0.39 9.75
C PHE A 55 -9.55 0.12 9.65
N ASP A 56 -10.02 -1.06 10.05
CA ASP A 56 -11.43 -1.47 10.06
C ASP A 56 -12.21 -0.78 11.19
N GLN A 57 -12.39 0.54 11.07
CA GLN A 57 -13.01 1.39 12.09
C GLN A 57 -14.48 1.06 12.30
N ASN A 58 -15.18 0.64 11.24
CA ASN A 58 -16.58 0.25 11.29
C ASN A 58 -16.81 -1.22 11.71
N GLY A 59 -15.74 -2.02 11.83
CA GLY A 59 -15.80 -3.41 12.28
C GLY A 59 -16.51 -4.35 11.31
N THR A 60 -16.54 -4.02 10.02
CA THR A 60 -17.22 -4.84 8.99
C THR A 60 -16.36 -6.00 8.50
N GLY A 61 -15.07 -6.04 8.87
CA GLY A 61 -14.11 -6.98 8.32
C GLY A 61 -13.72 -6.66 6.87
N LYS A 62 -14.05 -5.46 6.38
CA LYS A 62 -13.75 -4.96 5.03
C LYS A 62 -13.32 -3.50 5.14
N LEU A 63 -12.35 -3.09 4.34
CA LEU A 63 -11.92 -1.70 4.29
C LEU A 63 -12.57 -1.00 3.11
N ILE A 64 -13.22 0.13 3.37
CA ILE A 64 -13.54 1.11 2.32
C ILE A 64 -12.36 2.04 2.08
N MET A 65 -12.38 2.81 0.98
CA MET A 65 -11.26 3.70 0.64
C MET A 65 -10.99 4.70 1.76
N GLU A 66 -12.03 5.27 2.35
CA GLU A 66 -11.99 6.25 3.42
C GLU A 66 -11.31 5.72 4.69
N GLU A 67 -11.37 4.41 4.94
CA GLU A 67 -10.70 3.75 6.07
C GLU A 67 -9.21 3.54 5.84
N THR A 68 -8.71 3.80 4.62
CA THR A 68 -7.29 3.62 4.25
C THR A 68 -6.50 4.92 4.06
N TYR A 69 -7.17 6.06 4.15
CA TYR A 69 -6.57 7.40 4.02
C TYR A 69 -6.27 8.04 5.38
#